data_AF-A0A7X1L9L1-F1
#
_entry.id   AF-A0A7X1L9L1-F1
#
_cell.length_a   1.000
_cell.length_b   1.000
_cell.length_c   1.000
_cell.angle_alpha   90.00
_cell.angle_beta   90.00
_cell.angle_gamma   90.00
#
_symmetry.space_group_name_H-M   'P 1'
#
loop_
_entity.id
_entity.type
_entity.pdbx_description
1 polymer ?
#
loop_
_entity_poly.entity_id
_entity_poly.type
_entity_poly.pdbx_seq_one_letter_code
_entity_poly.pdbx_strand_id
1 'polypeptide(L)'
;MNIGKYTFNEFKELAQCFHGYPAPGLLIGGYMVEAVKRKLPEGTLFEALIETTKCLPDAVQLLTLCSTGNAWMRVTNLGRYAVSLYDKYSFDGWRAAIDLEKLEKFPEVKAWFLKQKTKQEQDTDKLFVEIEKAGDQYLTITPVHIRPQYLKKKTSSAIVACPICREAYPKNDGAICRGCQGENPYRSVIQSPGYREPSPGLEYVPIEKAIGETALHDMTRIIPGKSKGPEFKAGQKIEAGDLCRLQQMGRSSIYVEGRTNVDTNKIKNL
;
A
#
# COMPACT_ATOMS: atom_id res chain seq x y z
N MET A 1 -34.37 -10.90 -1.78
CA MET A 1 -33.36 -11.79 -1.14
C MET A 1 -32.71 -10.98 -0.03
N ASN A 2 -32.47 -11.56 1.15
CA ASN A 2 -31.77 -10.83 2.23
C ASN A 2 -30.25 -10.83 2.01
N ILE A 3 -29.58 -9.81 2.54
CA ILE A 3 -28.11 -9.71 2.57
C ILE A 3 -27.64 -10.22 3.94
N GLY A 4 -27.42 -11.54 4.01
CA GLY A 4 -27.12 -12.22 5.25
C GLY A 4 -28.29 -12.12 6.22
N LYS A 5 -28.05 -11.55 7.40
CA LYS A 5 -29.09 -11.32 8.42
C LYS A 5 -29.91 -10.05 8.20
N TYR A 6 -29.58 -9.23 7.20
CA TYR A 6 -30.20 -7.94 6.95
C TYR A 6 -31.17 -8.01 5.77
N THR A 7 -32.32 -7.36 5.88
CA THR A 7 -33.11 -6.95 4.71
C THR A 7 -32.32 -5.95 3.86
N PHE A 8 -32.79 -5.67 2.65
CA PHE A 8 -32.14 -4.70 1.78
C PHE A 8 -32.07 -3.30 2.40
N ASN A 9 -33.17 -2.84 3.03
CA ASN A 9 -33.22 -1.53 3.69
C ASN A 9 -32.31 -1.46 4.92
N GLU A 10 -32.30 -2.49 5.77
CA GLU A 10 -31.39 -2.53 6.92
C GLU A 10 -29.91 -2.51 6.47
N PHE A 11 -29.57 -3.26 5.42
CA PHE A 11 -28.22 -3.23 4.87
C PHE A 11 -27.89 -1.88 4.23
N LYS A 12 -28.85 -1.22 3.60
CA LYS A 12 -28.71 0.13 3.03
C LYS A 12 -28.42 1.17 4.10
N GLU A 13 -29.11 1.10 5.25
CA GLU A 13 -28.85 1.95 6.41
C GLU A 13 -27.46 1.68 6.99
N LEU A 14 -27.09 0.40 7.17
CA LEU A 14 -25.77 0.02 7.64
C LEU A 14 -24.65 0.52 6.71
N ALA A 15 -24.87 0.39 5.40
CA ALA A 15 -23.98 0.90 4.37
C ALA A 15 -23.83 2.42 4.47
N GLN A 16 -24.93 3.17 4.68
CA GLN A 16 -24.88 4.61 4.87
C GLN A 16 -24.09 5.00 6.12
N CYS A 17 -24.31 4.31 7.25
CA CYS A 17 -23.61 4.61 8.50
C CYS A 17 -22.10 4.35 8.42
N PHE A 18 -21.68 3.28 7.75
CA PHE A 18 -20.27 2.90 7.68
C PHE A 18 -19.52 3.57 6.53
N HIS A 19 -20.13 3.63 5.34
CA HIS A 19 -19.51 4.13 4.11
C HIS A 19 -19.79 5.61 3.85
N GLY A 20 -20.70 6.23 4.61
CA GLY A 20 -21.14 7.62 4.44
C GLY A 20 -22.22 7.82 3.37
N TYR A 21 -22.48 6.82 2.53
CA TYR A 21 -23.53 6.81 1.51
C TYR A 21 -23.90 5.36 1.16
N PRO A 22 -25.17 5.04 0.87
CA PRO A 22 -25.57 3.72 0.39
C PRO A 22 -25.13 3.50 -1.07
N ALA A 23 -23.82 3.37 -1.29
CA ALA A 23 -23.24 3.25 -2.62
C ALA A 23 -23.77 2.00 -3.33
N PRO A 24 -24.24 2.09 -4.60
CA PRO A 24 -24.73 0.93 -5.35
C PRO A 24 -23.73 -0.22 -5.37
N GLY A 25 -22.44 0.07 -5.53
CA GLY A 25 -21.38 -0.93 -5.45
C GLY A 25 -21.35 -1.67 -4.12
N LEU A 26 -21.50 -0.98 -2.99
CA LEU A 26 -21.54 -1.62 -1.66
C LEU A 26 -22.76 -2.54 -1.52
N LEU A 27 -23.93 -2.11 -1.99
CA LEU A 27 -25.16 -2.93 -1.97
C LEU A 27 -25.01 -4.19 -2.82
N ILE A 28 -24.47 -4.05 -4.04
CA ILE A 28 -24.14 -5.18 -4.93
C ILE A 28 -23.11 -6.08 -4.27
N GLY A 29 -22.09 -5.49 -3.65
CA GLY A 29 -21.06 -6.19 -2.90
C GLY A 29 -21.62 -7.04 -1.76
N GLY A 30 -22.69 -6.58 -1.11
CA GLY A 30 -23.40 -7.36 -0.10
C GLY A 30 -23.92 -8.69 -0.65
N TYR A 31 -24.60 -8.65 -1.80
CA TYR A 31 -25.04 -9.86 -2.49
C TYR A 31 -23.87 -10.74 -2.95
N MET A 32 -22.79 -10.14 -3.44
CA MET A 32 -21.59 -10.88 -3.85
C MET A 32 -20.96 -11.66 -2.70
N VAL A 33 -20.76 -11.01 -1.55
CA VAL A 33 -20.17 -11.63 -0.35
C VAL A 33 -21.04 -12.78 0.14
N GLU A 34 -22.35 -12.58 0.24
CA GLU A 34 -23.25 -13.62 0.70
C GLU A 34 -23.38 -14.78 -0.31
N ALA A 35 -23.28 -14.50 -1.62
CA ALA A 35 -23.28 -15.53 -2.65
C ALA A 35 -22.08 -16.46 -2.55
N VAL A 36 -20.87 -15.95 -2.30
CA VAL A 36 -19.68 -16.81 -2.10
C VAL A 36 -19.65 -17.45 -0.72
N LYS A 37 -20.14 -16.76 0.32
CA LYS A 37 -20.21 -17.30 1.68
C LYS A 37 -21.14 -18.51 1.77
N ARG A 38 -22.27 -18.51 1.05
CA ARG A 38 -23.17 -19.67 0.91
C ARG A 38 -22.52 -20.90 0.27
N LYS A 39 -21.40 -20.74 -0.44
CA LYS A 39 -20.67 -21.84 -1.08
C LYS A 39 -19.58 -22.43 -0.19
N LEU A 40 -19.21 -21.75 0.89
CA LEU A 40 -18.24 -22.27 1.84
C LEU A 40 -18.91 -23.28 2.78
N PRO A 41 -18.21 -24.35 3.17
CA PRO A 41 -18.68 -25.25 4.22
C PRO A 41 -18.97 -24.49 5.52
N GLU A 42 -19.97 -24.93 6.27
CA GLU A 42 -20.27 -24.36 7.59
C GLU A 42 -19.07 -24.46 8.53
N GLY A 43 -18.81 -23.41 9.32
CA GLY A 43 -17.67 -23.35 10.23
C GLY A 43 -16.31 -23.07 9.58
N THR A 44 -16.24 -22.89 8.25
CA THR A 44 -14.99 -22.54 7.56
C THR A 44 -14.39 -21.24 8.12
N LEU A 45 -13.13 -21.30 8.55
CA LEU A 45 -12.35 -20.10 8.84
C LEU A 45 -11.79 -19.58 7.52
N PHE A 46 -12.37 -18.51 7.00
CA PHE A 46 -12.01 -17.96 5.69
C PHE A 46 -11.33 -16.59 5.77
N GLU A 47 -10.60 -16.26 4.72
CA GLU A 47 -10.06 -14.93 4.44
C GLU A 47 -10.68 -14.39 3.12
N ALA A 48 -10.53 -13.08 2.87
CA ALA A 48 -11.12 -12.40 1.72
C ALA A 48 -10.06 -11.80 0.78
N LEU A 49 -10.27 -11.96 -0.52
CA LEU A 49 -9.50 -11.30 -1.58
C LEU A 49 -10.43 -10.45 -2.46
N ILE A 50 -10.18 -9.15 -2.54
CA ILE A 50 -10.98 -8.19 -3.29
C ILE A 50 -10.15 -7.61 -4.43
N GLU A 51 -10.74 -7.54 -5.63
CA GLU A 51 -10.04 -7.17 -6.86
C GLU A 51 -10.16 -5.68 -7.23
N THR A 52 -10.75 -4.88 -6.34
CA THR A 52 -11.00 -3.44 -6.49
C THR A 52 -10.90 -2.72 -5.14
N THR A 53 -10.52 -1.45 -5.17
CA THR A 53 -10.54 -0.57 -3.98
C THR A 53 -11.89 0.13 -3.79
N LYS A 54 -12.85 -0.05 -4.72
CA LYS A 54 -14.09 0.73 -4.78
C LYS A 54 -15.24 0.02 -4.09
N CYS A 55 -15.66 0.50 -2.92
CA CYS A 55 -16.86 0.10 -2.15
C CYS A 55 -16.92 -1.36 -1.68
N LEU A 56 -16.53 -2.33 -2.52
CA LEU A 56 -16.58 -3.77 -2.26
C LEU A 56 -15.81 -4.22 -1.01
N PRO A 57 -14.66 -3.62 -0.65
CA PRO A 57 -14.01 -3.94 0.63
C PRO A 57 -14.92 -3.73 1.84
N ASP A 58 -15.79 -2.70 1.81
CA ASP A 58 -16.67 -2.41 2.94
C ASP A 58 -17.82 -3.42 3.06
N ALA A 59 -18.28 -4.01 1.95
CA ALA A 59 -19.23 -5.13 2.01
C ALA A 59 -18.64 -6.31 2.80
N VAL A 60 -17.37 -6.61 2.55
CA VAL A 60 -16.65 -7.67 3.25
C VAL A 60 -16.53 -7.35 4.75
N GLN A 61 -16.16 -6.12 5.10
CA GLN A 61 -16.02 -5.70 6.50
C GLN A 61 -17.35 -5.70 7.27
N LEU A 62 -18.46 -5.35 6.60
CA LEU A 62 -19.78 -5.30 7.22
C LEU A 62 -20.41 -6.70 7.42
N LEU A 63 -20.10 -7.66 6.55
CA LEU A 63 -20.79 -8.96 6.50
C LEU A 63 -19.95 -10.14 6.99
N THR A 64 -18.66 -9.90 7.27
CA THR A 64 -17.72 -10.93 7.70
C THR A 64 -16.83 -10.41 8.82
N LEU A 65 -16.05 -11.32 9.42
CA LEU A 65 -15.00 -10.94 10.35
C LEU A 65 -13.73 -10.46 9.63
N CYS A 66 -13.67 -10.47 8.30
CA CYS A 66 -12.50 -10.06 7.55
C CYS A 66 -12.40 -8.53 7.50
N SER A 67 -11.32 -7.97 8.04
CA SER A 67 -11.09 -6.52 8.02
C SER A 67 -9.68 -6.17 7.59
N THR A 68 -9.47 -4.89 7.26
CA THR A 68 -8.11 -4.38 7.04
C THR A 68 -7.28 -4.49 8.32
N GLY A 69 -7.91 -4.22 9.48
CA GLY A 69 -7.24 -4.17 10.78
C GLY A 69 -6.73 -5.53 11.29
N ASN A 70 -7.44 -6.63 11.02
CA ASN A 70 -6.97 -7.97 11.40
C ASN A 70 -6.18 -8.68 10.29
N ALA A 71 -6.00 -8.02 9.14
CA ALA A 71 -5.32 -8.52 7.96
C ALA A 71 -5.92 -9.82 7.37
N TRP A 72 -7.20 -10.11 7.60
CA TRP A 72 -7.91 -11.24 6.97
C TRP A 72 -8.58 -10.83 5.65
N MET A 73 -8.52 -9.54 5.32
CA MET A 73 -8.93 -9.01 4.03
C MET A 73 -7.71 -8.50 3.26
N ARG A 74 -7.61 -8.86 1.98
CA ARG A 74 -6.60 -8.33 1.06
C ARG A 74 -7.26 -7.66 -0.14
N VAL A 75 -6.85 -6.43 -0.42
CA VAL A 75 -7.25 -5.70 -1.63
C VAL A 75 -6.12 -5.74 -2.63
N THR A 76 -6.35 -6.38 -3.78
CA THR A 76 -5.45 -6.38 -4.94
C THR A 76 -6.14 -5.64 -6.06
N ASN A 77 -5.74 -4.40 -6.33
CA ASN A 77 -6.44 -3.56 -7.30
C ASN A 77 -6.17 -4.04 -8.75
N LEU A 78 -7.03 -4.92 -9.26
CA LEU A 78 -7.02 -5.39 -10.65
C LEU A 78 -8.02 -4.64 -11.53
N GLY A 79 -8.79 -3.70 -10.96
CA GLY A 79 -9.86 -2.99 -11.64
C GLY A 79 -11.10 -3.85 -11.93
N ARG A 80 -11.16 -5.08 -11.41
CA ARG A 80 -12.28 -6.01 -11.61
C ARG A 80 -13.21 -5.97 -10.41
N TYR A 81 -14.51 -5.87 -10.64
CA TYR A 81 -15.49 -5.89 -9.56
C TYR A 81 -15.76 -7.34 -9.13
N ALA A 82 -14.89 -7.85 -8.25
CA ALA A 82 -14.92 -9.23 -7.80
C ALA A 82 -14.40 -9.40 -6.37
N VAL A 83 -14.95 -10.39 -5.69
CA VAL A 83 -14.56 -10.81 -4.33
C VAL A 83 -14.43 -12.32 -4.29
N SER A 84 -13.42 -12.82 -3.57
CA SER A 84 -13.26 -14.23 -3.27
C SER A 84 -13.22 -14.42 -1.75
N LEU A 85 -13.94 -15.43 -1.25
CA LEU A 85 -13.74 -15.96 0.10
C LEU A 85 -13.15 -17.35 -0.02
N TYR A 86 -12.12 -17.63 0.77
CA TYR A 86 -11.36 -18.87 0.68
C TYR A 86 -10.96 -19.37 2.06
N ASP A 87 -10.93 -20.68 2.22
CA ASP A 87 -10.47 -21.33 3.45
C ASP A 87 -9.01 -20.96 3.73
N LYS A 88 -8.75 -20.61 4.99
CA LYS A 88 -7.47 -20.05 5.45
C LYS A 88 -6.29 -21.02 5.36
N TYR A 89 -6.55 -22.32 5.26
CA TYR A 89 -5.54 -23.36 5.35
C TYR A 89 -5.33 -24.10 4.02
N SER A 90 -6.41 -24.43 3.33
CA SER A 90 -6.39 -25.11 2.02
C SER A 90 -6.27 -24.14 0.84
N PHE A 91 -6.67 -22.87 1.04
CA PHE A 91 -6.72 -21.82 0.01
C PHE A 91 -7.74 -22.05 -1.10
N ASP A 92 -8.59 -23.06 -0.93
CA ASP A 92 -9.73 -23.30 -1.80
C ASP A 92 -10.90 -22.39 -1.39
N GLY A 93 -11.61 -21.89 -2.39
CA GLY A 93 -12.67 -20.94 -2.15
C GLY A 93 -13.55 -20.70 -3.36
N TRP A 94 -14.31 -19.63 -3.27
CA TRP A 94 -15.27 -19.24 -4.28
C TRP A 94 -15.13 -17.75 -4.59
N ARG A 95 -15.18 -17.43 -5.87
CA ARG A 95 -15.09 -16.07 -6.41
C ARG A 95 -16.42 -15.66 -7.02
N ALA A 96 -16.92 -14.50 -6.62
CA ALA A 96 -18.02 -13.80 -7.29
C ALA A 96 -17.46 -12.69 -8.17
N ALA A 97 -17.98 -12.59 -9.39
CA ALA A 97 -17.75 -11.47 -10.30
C ALA A 97 -19.02 -11.11 -11.06
N ILE A 98 -19.07 -9.87 -11.55
CA ILE A 98 -20.12 -9.39 -12.44
C ILE A 98 -20.06 -10.13 -13.77
N ASP A 99 -21.19 -10.68 -14.18
CA ASP A 99 -21.39 -11.36 -15.47
C ASP A 99 -22.10 -10.41 -16.43
N LEU A 100 -21.40 -9.98 -17.49
CA LEU A 100 -21.91 -8.97 -18.42
C LEU A 100 -23.10 -9.48 -19.24
N GLU A 101 -23.16 -10.76 -19.57
CA GLU A 101 -24.28 -11.33 -20.34
C GLU A 101 -25.55 -11.40 -19.49
N LYS A 102 -25.41 -11.79 -18.22
CA LYS A 102 -26.55 -11.79 -17.29
C LYS A 102 -27.00 -10.36 -16.95
N LEU A 103 -26.07 -9.40 -16.97
CA LEU A 103 -26.35 -7.99 -16.72
C LEU A 103 -27.27 -7.35 -17.77
N GLU A 104 -27.38 -7.93 -18.96
CA GLU A 104 -28.32 -7.46 -20.01
C GLU A 104 -29.78 -7.42 -19.53
N LYS A 105 -30.14 -8.23 -18.54
CA LYS A 105 -31.49 -8.26 -17.95
C LYS A 105 -31.74 -7.13 -16.93
N PHE A 106 -30.71 -6.37 -16.58
CA PHE A 106 -30.72 -5.37 -15.51
C PHE A 106 -30.13 -4.04 -16.01
N PRO A 107 -30.89 -3.29 -16.83
CA PRO A 107 -30.38 -2.12 -17.56
C PRO A 107 -29.85 -0.98 -16.68
N GLU A 108 -30.43 -0.74 -15.49
CA GLU A 108 -29.93 0.33 -14.60
C GLU A 108 -28.62 -0.07 -13.94
N VAL A 109 -28.50 -1.32 -13.48
CA VAL A 109 -27.24 -1.87 -12.94
C VAL A 109 -26.17 -1.90 -14.02
N LYS A 110 -26.50 -2.31 -15.25
CA LYS A 110 -25.59 -2.28 -16.40
C LYS A 110 -25.13 -0.87 -16.71
N ALA A 111 -26.06 0.08 -16.83
CA ALA A 111 -25.74 1.47 -17.12
C ALA A 111 -24.85 2.10 -16.04
N TRP A 112 -25.05 1.73 -14.77
CA TRP A 112 -24.22 2.15 -13.66
C TRP A 112 -22.80 1.55 -13.73
N PHE A 113 -22.68 0.23 -13.90
CA PHE A 113 -21.37 -0.44 -13.95
C PHE A 113 -20.51 0.02 -15.13
N LEU A 114 -21.13 0.10 -16.32
CA LEU A 114 -20.46 0.46 -17.56
C LEU A 114 -20.41 1.98 -17.77
N LYS A 115 -20.94 2.78 -16.83
CA LYS A 115 -21.01 4.25 -16.89
C LYS A 115 -21.59 4.76 -18.21
N GLN A 116 -22.66 4.12 -18.69
CA GLN A 116 -23.31 4.47 -19.96
C GLN A 116 -24.09 5.78 -19.88
N LYS A 117 -24.50 6.17 -18.67
CA LYS A 117 -25.22 7.41 -18.37
C LYS A 117 -24.36 8.31 -17.48
N THR A 118 -24.45 9.62 -17.67
CA THR A 118 -23.90 10.60 -16.73
C THR A 118 -24.60 10.50 -15.38
N LYS A 119 -24.01 11.09 -14.33
CA LYS A 119 -24.62 11.06 -12.98
C LYS A 119 -25.99 11.73 -12.92
N GLN A 120 -26.25 12.73 -13.77
CA GLN A 120 -27.55 13.44 -13.82
C GLN A 120 -28.66 12.60 -14.46
N GLU A 121 -28.30 11.73 -15.40
CA GLU A 121 -29.23 10.85 -16.11
C GLU A 121 -29.55 9.55 -15.34
N GLN A 122 -28.84 9.29 -14.24
CA GLN A 122 -29.02 8.10 -13.43
C GLN A 122 -30.17 8.29 -12.43
N ASP A 123 -31.13 7.36 -12.47
CA ASP A 123 -32.21 7.27 -11.50
C ASP A 123 -31.78 6.33 -10.36
N THR A 124 -31.41 6.93 -9.22
CA THR A 124 -30.84 6.20 -8.08
C THR A 124 -31.86 5.27 -7.43
N ASP A 125 -33.14 5.66 -7.38
CA ASP A 125 -34.17 4.85 -6.75
C ASP A 125 -34.52 3.64 -7.62
N LYS A 126 -34.60 3.82 -8.95
CA LYS A 126 -34.74 2.69 -9.88
C LYS A 126 -33.56 1.74 -9.80
N LEU A 127 -32.33 2.28 -9.72
CA LEU A 127 -31.13 1.46 -9.57
C LEU A 127 -31.19 0.62 -8.28
N PHE A 128 -31.58 1.21 -7.14
CA PHE A 128 -31.71 0.46 -5.89
C PHE A 128 -32.77 -0.63 -5.95
N VAL A 129 -33.94 -0.33 -6.52
CA VAL A 129 -35.01 -1.32 -6.73
C VAL A 129 -34.54 -2.47 -7.62
N GLU A 130 -33.79 -2.16 -8.69
CA GLU A 130 -33.26 -3.18 -9.58
C GLU A 130 -32.19 -4.04 -8.89
N ILE A 131 -31.29 -3.44 -8.11
CA ILE A 131 -30.29 -4.18 -7.30
C ILE A 131 -30.98 -5.14 -6.33
N GLU A 132 -32.01 -4.68 -5.62
CA GLU A 132 -32.75 -5.49 -4.66
C GLU A 132 -33.47 -6.68 -5.33
N LYS A 133 -34.16 -6.41 -6.45
CA LYS A 133 -34.90 -7.44 -7.20
C LYS A 133 -33.96 -8.47 -7.82
N ALA A 134 -32.83 -8.02 -8.34
CA ALA A 134 -31.87 -8.87 -9.02
C ALA A 134 -31.07 -9.75 -8.06
N GLY A 135 -30.65 -9.22 -6.91
CA GLY A 135 -29.84 -9.96 -5.94
C GLY A 135 -28.52 -10.46 -6.54
N ASP A 136 -28.32 -11.77 -6.60
CA ASP A 136 -27.12 -12.43 -7.13
C ASP A 136 -27.28 -12.94 -8.59
N GLN A 137 -28.39 -12.63 -9.27
CA GLN A 137 -28.72 -13.17 -10.59
C GLN A 137 -27.74 -12.79 -11.71
N TYR A 138 -27.04 -11.66 -11.58
CA TYR A 138 -26.02 -11.20 -12.55
C TYR A 138 -24.58 -11.52 -12.12
N LEU A 139 -24.42 -12.46 -11.18
CA LEU A 139 -23.11 -12.91 -10.73
C LEU A 139 -22.71 -14.22 -11.43
N THR A 140 -21.41 -14.36 -11.66
CA THR A 140 -20.78 -15.65 -11.91
C THR A 140 -19.97 -16.05 -10.69
N ILE A 141 -20.29 -17.22 -10.17
CA ILE A 141 -19.65 -17.83 -8.99
C ILE A 141 -18.78 -18.98 -9.47
N THR A 142 -17.48 -18.93 -9.17
CA THR A 142 -16.49 -19.88 -9.70
C THR A 142 -15.62 -20.42 -8.56
N PRO A 143 -15.34 -21.73 -8.49
CA PRO A 143 -14.35 -22.26 -7.55
C PRO A 143 -12.97 -21.73 -7.91
N VAL A 144 -12.17 -21.40 -6.89
CA VAL A 144 -10.83 -20.84 -7.05
C VAL A 144 -9.86 -21.44 -6.04
N HIS A 145 -8.58 -21.44 -6.39
CA HIS A 145 -7.48 -21.76 -5.50
C HIS A 145 -6.53 -20.54 -5.43
N ILE A 146 -6.30 -20.00 -4.24
CA ILE A 146 -5.51 -18.77 -4.06
C ILE A 146 -4.01 -19.05 -4.15
N ARG A 147 -3.29 -18.25 -4.95
CA ARG A 147 -1.84 -18.47 -5.16
C ARG A 147 -1.02 -18.19 -3.88
N PRO A 148 0.09 -18.94 -3.67
CA PRO A 148 0.95 -18.82 -2.49
C PRO A 148 1.48 -17.41 -2.16
N GLN A 149 1.73 -16.59 -3.17
CA GLN A 149 2.17 -15.20 -2.96
C GLN A 149 1.16 -14.35 -2.19
N TYR A 150 -0.12 -14.70 -2.25
CA TYR A 150 -1.19 -14.01 -1.51
C TYR A 150 -1.33 -14.53 -0.08
N LEU A 151 -0.51 -15.49 0.34
CA LEU A 151 -0.59 -16.18 1.63
C LEU A 151 0.44 -15.68 2.65
N LYS A 152 1.48 -14.96 2.20
CA LYS A 152 2.55 -14.52 3.08
C LYS A 152 2.02 -13.56 4.15
N LYS A 153 1.89 -14.06 5.38
CA LYS A 153 1.82 -13.22 6.58
C LYS A 153 3.20 -12.59 6.77
N LYS A 154 3.24 -11.30 7.08
CA LYS A 154 4.48 -10.68 7.55
C LYS A 154 4.89 -11.41 8.83
N THR A 155 6.08 -12.00 8.84
CA THR A 155 6.67 -12.55 10.06
C THR A 155 6.89 -11.42 11.05
N SER A 156 6.42 -11.60 12.29
CA SER A 156 6.74 -10.69 13.38
C SER A 156 8.27 -10.60 13.53
N SER A 157 8.76 -9.40 13.79
CA SER A 157 10.17 -9.12 14.05
C SER A 157 10.30 -8.21 15.26
N ALA A 158 11.49 -8.16 15.85
CA ALA A 158 11.80 -7.15 16.86
C ALA A 158 11.45 -5.74 16.33
N ILE A 159 10.91 -4.92 17.21
CA ILE A 159 10.68 -3.50 16.95
C ILE A 159 11.93 -2.73 17.37
N VAL A 160 12.47 -1.92 16.47
CA VAL A 160 13.70 -1.14 16.66
C VAL A 160 13.45 0.33 16.32
N ALA A 161 14.28 1.24 16.81
CA ALA A 161 14.20 2.66 16.45
C ALA A 161 14.91 2.93 15.12
N CYS A 162 14.26 3.62 14.19
CA CYS A 162 14.87 4.06 12.95
C CYS A 162 16.00 5.07 13.24
N PRO A 163 17.22 4.90 12.67
CA PRO A 163 18.32 5.82 12.94
C PRO A 163 18.09 7.23 12.35
N ILE A 164 17.14 7.38 11.41
CA ILE A 164 16.88 8.66 10.74
C ILE A 164 15.71 9.42 11.40
N CYS A 165 14.49 8.85 11.44
CA CYS A 165 13.32 9.52 12.04
C CYS A 165 13.11 9.22 13.54
N ARG A 166 13.84 8.26 14.12
CA ARG A 166 13.73 7.83 15.52
C ARG A 166 12.38 7.19 15.91
N GLU A 167 11.53 6.87 14.93
CA GLU A 167 10.29 6.12 15.17
C GLU A 167 10.54 4.61 15.25
N ALA A 168 9.69 3.93 16.01
CA ALA A 168 9.71 2.48 16.16
C ALA A 168 9.18 1.79 14.90
N TYR A 169 9.89 0.79 14.37
CA TYR A 169 9.49 0.04 13.19
C TYR A 169 9.95 -1.44 13.24
N PRO A 170 9.37 -2.34 12.43
CA PRO A 170 9.80 -3.74 12.36
C PRO A 170 11.20 -3.87 11.76
N LYS A 171 12.14 -4.53 12.47
CA LYS A 171 13.52 -4.78 12.00
C LYS A 171 13.58 -5.48 10.63
N ASN A 172 12.59 -6.31 10.28
CA ASN A 172 12.55 -6.97 8.98
C ASN A 172 12.19 -6.05 7.80
N ASP A 173 11.78 -4.81 8.06
CA ASP A 173 11.58 -3.83 6.99
C ASP A 173 12.91 -3.26 6.46
N GLY A 174 14.05 -3.45 7.15
CA GLY A 174 15.37 -3.03 6.69
C GLY A 174 16.21 -2.39 7.80
N ALA A 175 17.28 -1.68 7.42
CA ALA A 175 18.12 -0.91 8.36
C ALA A 175 17.49 0.42 8.79
N ILE A 176 16.49 0.90 8.03
CA ILE A 176 15.71 2.12 8.26
C ILE A 176 14.24 1.82 7.99
N CYS A 177 13.32 2.61 8.55
CA CYS A 177 11.88 2.40 8.33
C CYS A 177 11.49 2.68 6.86
N ARG A 178 10.39 2.07 6.39
CA ARG A 178 9.86 2.26 5.02
C ARG A 178 9.66 3.73 4.64
N GLY A 179 9.20 4.55 5.58
CA GLY A 179 9.09 5.99 5.37
C GLY A 179 10.43 6.62 4.97
N CYS A 180 11.50 6.32 5.70
CA CYS A 180 12.84 6.81 5.39
C CYS A 180 13.48 6.13 4.16
N GLN A 181 12.95 5.00 3.71
CA GLN A 181 13.34 4.35 2.43
C GLN A 181 12.71 5.05 1.21
N GLY A 182 11.84 6.04 1.42
CA GLY A 182 11.16 6.77 0.34
C GLY A 182 9.68 6.42 0.16
N GLU A 183 9.11 5.54 1.00
CA GLU A 183 7.65 5.32 1.02
C GLU A 183 6.89 6.41 1.79
N ASN A 184 7.59 7.44 2.30
CA ASN A 184 6.95 8.56 2.98
C ASN A 184 6.10 9.39 2.00
N PRO A 185 4.78 9.52 2.21
CA PRO A 185 3.90 10.27 1.31
C PRO A 185 3.99 11.80 1.47
N TYR A 186 4.74 12.31 2.46
CA TYR A 186 4.84 13.74 2.75
C TYR A 186 6.01 14.38 1.98
N ARG A 187 5.75 15.49 1.25
CA ARG A 187 6.75 16.16 0.39
C ARG A 187 7.70 17.11 1.13
N SER A 188 7.26 17.67 2.23
CA SER A 188 8.03 18.59 3.07
C SER A 188 7.26 18.64 4.36
N VAL A 189 7.86 18.16 5.45
CA VAL A 189 7.12 18.25 6.69
C VAL A 189 7.27 19.68 7.18
N ILE A 190 6.12 20.35 7.14
CA ILE A 190 5.80 21.60 7.79
C ILE A 190 6.73 21.78 8.98
N GLN A 191 7.55 22.85 8.92
CA GLN A 191 8.53 23.31 9.91
C GLN A 191 7.92 23.38 11.32
N SER A 192 7.65 22.22 11.90
CA SER A 192 7.06 22.03 13.21
C SER A 192 8.23 21.82 14.15
N PRO A 193 8.31 22.51 15.30
CA PRO A 193 9.46 22.39 16.20
C PRO A 193 9.78 20.96 16.67
N GLY A 194 8.81 20.04 16.56
CA GLY A 194 8.97 18.61 16.89
C GLY A 194 9.31 17.69 15.71
N TYR A 195 9.24 18.15 14.46
CA TYR A 195 9.56 17.33 13.29
C TYR A 195 10.98 17.63 12.80
N ARG A 196 11.90 16.68 13.02
CA ARG A 196 13.22 16.73 12.38
C ARG A 196 13.09 16.04 11.03
N GLU A 197 13.38 16.77 9.96
CA GLU A 197 13.55 16.15 8.65
C GLU A 197 14.56 15.00 8.79
N PRO A 198 14.14 13.76 8.47
CA PRO A 198 15.01 12.61 8.55
C PRO A 198 15.93 12.63 7.33
N SER A 199 16.89 13.54 7.33
CA SER A 199 18.09 13.43 6.52
C SER A 199 19.24 13.21 7.49
N PRO A 200 20.08 12.17 7.31
CA PRO A 200 21.39 12.21 7.94
C PRO A 200 22.01 13.55 7.52
N GLY A 201 22.39 14.38 8.48
CA GLY A 201 23.05 15.65 8.18
C GLY A 201 24.39 15.34 7.51
N LEU A 202 24.36 15.19 6.19
CA LEU A 202 25.52 14.93 5.37
C LEU A 202 26.22 16.27 5.18
N GLU A 203 27.38 16.42 5.82
CA GLU A 203 28.21 17.58 5.64
C GLU A 203 28.95 17.45 4.31
N TYR A 204 28.83 18.49 3.48
CA TYR A 204 29.64 18.63 2.28
C TYR A 204 30.42 19.93 2.36
N VAL A 205 31.63 19.89 1.84
CA VAL A 205 32.51 21.06 1.77
C VAL A 205 32.85 21.35 0.32
N PRO A 206 32.97 22.62 -0.07
CA PRO A 206 33.66 23.00 -1.30
C PRO A 206 35.06 22.37 -1.32
N ILE A 207 35.52 21.94 -2.49
CA ILE A 207 36.82 21.27 -2.61
C ILE A 207 37.98 22.12 -2.06
N GLU A 208 37.90 23.44 -2.12
CA GLU A 208 38.92 24.36 -1.59
C GLU A 208 39.05 24.26 -0.05
N LYS A 209 37.99 23.78 0.61
CA LYS A 209 37.93 23.54 2.05
C LYS A 209 38.05 22.06 2.40
N ALA A 210 38.27 21.18 1.42
CA ALA A 210 38.34 19.74 1.65
C ALA A 210 39.68 19.29 2.23
N ILE A 211 40.75 20.10 2.14
CA ILE A 211 42.08 19.71 2.65
C ILE A 211 41.99 19.44 4.16
N GLY A 212 42.39 18.22 4.55
CA GLY A 212 42.37 17.77 5.93
C GLY A 212 41.08 17.04 6.34
N GLU A 213 40.03 17.14 5.54
CA GLU A 213 38.78 16.42 5.75
C GLU A 213 38.88 14.95 5.31
N THR A 214 37.97 14.12 5.79
CA THR A 214 37.93 12.69 5.48
C THR A 214 36.76 12.38 4.54
N ALA A 215 37.00 11.72 3.41
CA ALA A 215 35.97 11.41 2.43
C ALA A 215 34.91 10.46 3.00
N LEU A 216 33.64 10.83 2.92
CA LEU A 216 32.54 10.01 3.43
C LEU A 216 32.29 8.74 2.61
N HIS A 217 32.53 8.79 1.31
CA HIS A 217 32.24 7.70 0.39
C HIS A 217 33.28 7.62 -0.72
N ASP A 218 33.32 6.48 -1.41
CA ASP A 218 34.19 6.30 -2.57
C ASP A 218 33.86 7.32 -3.69
N MET A 219 34.89 7.92 -4.28
CA MET A 219 34.76 8.80 -5.44
C MET A 219 35.45 8.15 -6.64
N THR A 220 34.63 7.72 -7.59
CA THR A 220 35.09 7.02 -8.80
C THR A 220 35.58 8.01 -9.85
N ARG A 221 36.81 7.81 -10.34
CA ARG A 221 37.31 8.48 -11.53
C ARG A 221 37.01 7.63 -12.75
N ILE A 222 36.57 8.29 -13.81
CA ILE A 222 36.31 7.67 -15.11
C ILE A 222 37.28 8.28 -16.11
N ILE A 223 38.11 7.44 -16.72
CA ILE A 223 38.93 7.80 -17.87
C ILE A 223 38.32 7.07 -19.07
N PRO A 224 37.61 7.79 -19.97
CA PRO A 224 36.91 7.17 -21.10
C PRO A 224 37.82 6.23 -21.90
N GLY A 225 37.34 5.00 -22.14
CA GLY A 225 38.08 3.98 -22.88
C GLY A 225 39.31 3.38 -22.18
N LYS A 226 39.62 3.78 -20.93
CA LYS A 226 40.80 3.28 -20.19
C LYS A 226 40.46 2.66 -18.84
N SER A 227 39.75 3.36 -17.96
CA SER A 227 39.51 2.89 -16.60
C SER A 227 38.28 3.51 -15.93
N LYS A 228 37.68 2.75 -14.99
CA LYS A 228 36.63 3.19 -14.08
C LYS A 228 36.85 2.53 -12.72
N GLY A 229 37.20 3.33 -11.71
CA GLY A 229 37.48 2.82 -10.37
C GLY A 229 37.55 3.92 -9.32
N PRO A 230 37.53 3.56 -8.02
CA PRO A 230 37.64 4.51 -6.92
C PRO A 230 39.04 5.16 -6.93
N GLU A 231 39.09 6.48 -7.18
CA GLU A 231 40.30 7.28 -7.02
C GLU A 231 40.46 7.69 -5.55
N PHE A 232 39.33 7.96 -4.90
CA PHE A 232 39.25 8.20 -3.46
C PHE A 232 38.38 7.14 -2.82
N LYS A 233 38.79 6.65 -1.66
CA LYS A 233 38.02 5.69 -0.85
C LYS A 233 37.34 6.37 0.33
N ALA A 234 36.23 5.81 0.78
CA ALA A 234 35.63 6.17 2.06
C ALA A 234 36.67 6.04 3.18
N GLY A 235 36.72 7.02 4.09
CA GLY A 235 37.71 7.11 5.17
C GLY A 235 39.07 7.68 4.75
N GLN A 236 39.28 8.04 3.47
CA GLN A 236 40.53 8.65 3.02
C GLN A 236 40.60 10.14 3.39
N LYS A 237 41.72 10.57 3.98
CA LYS A 237 42.00 11.98 4.22
C LYS A 237 42.37 12.69 2.91
N ILE A 238 41.80 13.86 2.68
CA ILE A 238 42.07 14.68 1.49
C ILE A 238 43.30 15.55 1.72
N GLU A 239 44.29 15.43 0.85
CA GLU A 239 45.53 16.20 0.90
C GLU A 239 45.51 17.37 -0.10
N ALA A 240 46.45 18.31 0.05
CA ALA A 240 46.56 19.44 -0.87
C ALA A 240 46.76 19.01 -2.34
N GLY A 241 47.46 17.89 -2.57
CA GLY A 241 47.67 17.32 -3.90
C GLY A 241 46.43 16.70 -4.54
N ASP A 242 45.36 16.47 -3.77
CA ASP A 242 44.12 15.84 -4.25
C ASP A 242 43.17 16.82 -4.94
N LEU A 243 43.31 18.13 -4.70
CA LEU A 243 42.40 19.14 -5.22
C LEU A 243 42.27 19.12 -6.74
N CYS A 244 43.40 19.05 -7.44
CA CYS A 244 43.41 19.02 -8.90
C CYS A 244 42.75 17.74 -9.44
N ARG A 245 42.91 16.60 -8.75
CA ARG A 245 42.26 15.34 -9.12
C ARG A 245 40.74 15.42 -8.95
N LEU A 246 40.27 15.96 -7.83
CA LEU A 246 38.84 16.18 -7.57
C LEU A 246 38.20 17.10 -8.62
N GLN A 247 38.89 18.19 -8.99
CA GLN A 247 38.43 19.08 -10.06
C GLN A 247 38.35 18.38 -11.42
N GLN A 248 39.39 17.61 -11.80
CA GLN A 248 39.39 16.83 -13.05
C GLN A 248 38.29 15.76 -13.07
N MET A 249 37.86 15.28 -11.91
CA MET A 249 36.71 14.39 -11.76
C MET A 249 35.36 15.12 -11.79
N GLY A 250 35.34 16.44 -12.01
CA GLY A 250 34.14 17.26 -12.07
C GLY A 250 33.50 17.54 -10.71
N ARG A 251 34.25 17.40 -9.61
CA ARG A 251 33.74 17.65 -8.25
C ARG A 251 33.97 19.11 -7.88
N SER A 252 32.88 19.83 -7.61
CA SER A 252 32.90 21.18 -7.00
C SER A 252 32.78 21.11 -5.47
N SER A 253 32.30 19.99 -4.94
CA SER A 253 32.18 19.71 -3.51
C SER A 253 32.29 18.21 -3.26
N ILE A 254 32.63 17.85 -2.02
CA ILE A 254 32.69 16.46 -1.55
C ILE A 254 31.96 16.33 -0.22
N TYR A 255 31.40 15.15 0.04
CA TYR A 255 30.86 14.80 1.36
C TYR A 255 31.98 14.29 2.27
N VAL A 256 31.98 14.73 3.52
CA VAL A 256 33.04 14.45 4.50
C VAL A 256 32.52 13.75 5.75
N GLU A 257 33.39 13.01 6.44
CA GLU A 257 33.06 12.35 7.71
C GLU A 257 33.00 13.36 8.86
N GLY A 258 31.81 13.48 9.49
CA GLY A 258 31.53 14.40 10.61
C GLY A 258 31.21 15.83 10.13
N ARG A 259 30.14 16.50 10.54
CA ARG A 259 29.27 16.40 11.72
C ARG A 259 27.91 15.77 11.41
N THR A 260 27.67 14.55 11.90
CA THR A 260 26.28 14.16 12.14
C THR A 260 25.69 15.14 13.16
N ASN A 261 24.66 15.91 12.81
CA ASN A 261 23.80 16.61 13.79
C ASN A 261 23.00 15.64 14.71
N VAL A 262 23.52 14.42 14.89
CA VAL A 262 23.11 13.48 15.91
C VAL A 262 24.10 13.66 17.04
N ASP A 263 23.64 14.36 18.07
CA ASP A 263 24.33 14.56 19.34
C ASP A 263 24.67 13.19 19.97
N THR A 264 25.87 12.67 19.67
CA THR A 264 26.35 11.35 20.15
C THR A 264 26.57 11.33 21.66
N ASN A 265 26.59 12.50 22.32
CA ASN A 265 26.65 12.60 23.78
C ASN A 265 25.35 12.16 24.48
N LYS A 266 24.22 12.02 23.75
CA LYS A 266 22.97 11.47 24.31
C LYS A 266 22.82 9.95 24.21
N ILE A 267 23.77 9.25 23.58
CA ILE A 267 23.70 7.79 23.42
C ILE A 267 24.37 7.05 24.60
N LYS A 268 25.18 7.74 25.42
CA LYS A 268 25.88 7.09 26.55
C LYS A 268 25.04 6.85 27.80
N ASN A 269 23.79 7.29 27.86
CA ASN A 269 22.90 7.13 29.02
C ASN A 269 21.50 6.59 28.65
N LEU A 270 21.45 5.53 27.84
CA LEU A 270 20.26 4.69 27.65
C LEU A 270 20.67 3.22 27.60
#